data_AF-A0A353Z7N0-F1
#
_entry.id   AF-A0A353Z7N0-F1
#
_cell.length_a   1.000
_cell.length_b   1.000
_cell.length_c   1.000
_cell.angle_alpha   90.00
_cell.angle_beta   90.00
_cell.angle_gamma   90.00
#
_symmetry.space_group_name_H-M   'P 1'
#
loop_
_entity.id
_entity.type
_entity.pdbx_description
1 polymer ?
#
loop_
_entity_poly.entity_id
_entity_poly.type
_entity_poly.pdbx_seq_one_letter_code
_entity_poly.pdbx_strand_id
1 'polypeptide(L)'
;MPHLFPPVASSAGTPILVLGLLLGSPGSLQVCGQESPAATRGKPPIQAANGAPVSLNESGTVKLDLMNRRLLVQGEVVLRQGQLEMFACRKKSKEHESIVAIDAAAYVIHSGLLALKANPGGPAVYEPKFQPPHGEKLDIFVSWKDEMGKTQRVPAQSWIRETVNRFWLKPLEKLPEGVTIDESSPLRYDRKQKELLWYGPMSDSQKKELLAMSDDKGWRQAIEYFHDRGQSRGMQADWVFVGSVLGEDETTGAKSYAAEEGQYICVSNFATAMIDVAARSSDQAAELAFEAWTDKIPKKGTPVTLEIIPVPNKGPAKPPEAAPRK
;
A
#
# COMPACT_ATOMS: atom_id res chain seq x y z
N MET A 1 -55.66 14.03 9.61
CA MET A 1 -55.54 15.02 8.52
C MET A 1 -54.21 14.79 7.82
N PRO A 2 -54.20 14.34 6.56
CA PRO A 2 -53.01 14.18 5.74
C PRO A 2 -52.87 15.35 4.76
N HIS A 3 -51.66 15.87 4.57
CA HIS A 3 -51.30 16.69 3.41
C HIS A 3 -49.94 16.16 2.88
N LEU A 4 -49.90 15.49 1.74
CA LEU A 4 -50.00 15.97 0.35
C LEU A 4 -48.70 16.61 -0.15
N PHE A 5 -47.86 15.78 -0.78
CA PHE A 5 -46.97 16.18 -1.87
C PHE A 5 -47.47 15.51 -3.17
N PRO A 6 -47.65 16.25 -4.27
CA PRO A 6 -47.95 15.65 -5.58
C PRO A 6 -46.65 15.36 -6.38
N PRO A 7 -46.68 14.43 -7.35
CA PRO A 7 -45.58 14.19 -8.27
C PRO A 7 -45.64 15.16 -9.47
N VAL A 8 -44.48 15.57 -9.98
CA VAL A 8 -44.36 16.33 -11.25
C VAL A 8 -43.88 15.42 -12.36
N ALA A 9 -44.53 15.58 -13.51
CA ALA A 9 -44.57 14.71 -14.67
C ALA A 9 -43.30 14.72 -15.54
N SER A 10 -43.10 13.58 -16.20
CA SER A 10 -42.23 13.38 -17.36
C SER A 10 -42.77 14.09 -18.60
N SER A 11 -41.94 14.87 -19.30
CA SER A 11 -42.25 15.35 -20.65
C SER A 11 -41.20 14.83 -21.64
N ALA A 12 -41.67 13.96 -22.54
CA ALA A 12 -40.97 13.56 -23.75
C ALA A 12 -40.80 14.74 -24.70
N GLY A 13 -39.57 14.97 -25.18
CA GLY A 13 -39.25 15.92 -26.23
C GLY A 13 -38.90 15.19 -27.52
N THR A 14 -39.75 15.35 -28.54
CA THR A 14 -39.56 14.90 -29.92
C THR A 14 -38.55 15.80 -30.65
N PRO A 15 -37.61 15.27 -31.45
CA PRO A 15 -36.98 16.04 -32.50
C PRO A 15 -37.62 15.76 -33.86
N ILE A 16 -37.85 16.86 -34.57
CA ILE A 16 -38.49 17.01 -35.87
C ILE A 16 -37.57 16.49 -36.98
N LEU A 17 -38.14 15.69 -37.89
CA LEU A 17 -37.56 15.31 -39.17
C LEU A 17 -37.66 16.51 -40.13
N VAL A 18 -36.52 17.05 -40.60
CA VAL A 18 -36.50 17.94 -41.78
C VAL A 18 -35.72 17.25 -42.88
N LEU A 19 -36.47 16.83 -43.89
CA LEU A 19 -35.99 16.22 -45.13
C LEU A 19 -35.64 17.35 -46.12
N GLY A 20 -34.35 17.54 -46.39
CA GLY A 20 -33.85 18.45 -47.42
C GLY A 20 -33.05 17.69 -48.47
N LEU A 21 -33.68 17.41 -49.62
CA LEU A 21 -33.02 16.90 -50.82
C LEU A 21 -32.18 18.01 -51.46
N LEU A 22 -30.90 17.74 -51.72
CA LEU A 22 -30.10 18.42 -52.75
C LEU A 22 -29.27 17.37 -53.50
N LEU A 23 -29.52 17.33 -54.81
CA LEU A 23 -28.86 16.48 -55.81
C LEU A 23 -27.42 16.96 -56.07
N GLY A 24 -26.47 16.03 -56.14
CA GLY A 24 -25.09 16.30 -56.57
C GLY A 24 -24.31 15.02 -56.91
N SER A 25 -23.73 15.01 -58.11
CA SER A 25 -23.09 13.97 -58.93
C SER A 25 -22.11 12.97 -58.27
N PRO A 26 -21.88 11.78 -58.88
CA PRO A 26 -20.94 10.78 -58.37
C PRO A 26 -19.49 11.17 -58.71
N GLY A 27 -18.72 11.56 -57.70
CA GLY A 27 -17.27 11.70 -57.76
C GLY A 27 -16.59 10.45 -57.19
N SER A 28 -15.80 9.77 -58.02
CA SER A 28 -14.97 8.63 -57.68
C SER A 28 -14.04 8.94 -56.49
N LEU A 29 -14.30 8.34 -55.34
CA LEU A 29 -13.39 8.36 -54.20
C LEU A 29 -12.33 7.27 -54.39
N GLN A 30 -11.19 7.72 -54.91
CA GLN A 30 -9.96 6.96 -55.03
C GLN A 30 -9.45 6.59 -53.63
N VAL A 31 -9.41 5.29 -53.34
CA VAL A 31 -8.73 4.73 -52.17
C VAL A 31 -7.24 4.98 -52.37
N CYS A 32 -6.73 6.02 -51.71
CA CYS A 32 -5.30 6.25 -51.58
C CYS A 32 -4.83 5.48 -50.34
N GLY A 33 -4.18 4.34 -50.56
CA GLY A 33 -3.50 3.61 -49.50
C GLY A 33 -2.45 4.51 -48.87
N GLN A 34 -2.63 4.83 -47.59
CA GLN A 34 -1.54 5.38 -46.79
C GLN A 34 -0.81 4.21 -46.14
N GLU A 35 0.39 3.94 -46.68
CA GLU A 35 1.40 3.13 -46.01
C GLU A 35 1.68 3.75 -44.63
N SER A 36 1.56 2.91 -43.60
CA SER A 36 1.95 3.25 -42.24
C SER A 36 3.48 3.41 -42.20
N PRO A 37 4.04 4.53 -41.73
CA PRO A 37 5.48 4.65 -41.64
C PRO A 37 5.98 3.72 -40.53
N ALA A 38 6.79 2.74 -40.94
CA ALA A 38 7.49 1.82 -40.06
C ALA A 38 8.25 2.61 -38.98
N ALA A 39 7.84 2.45 -37.73
CA ALA A 39 8.56 2.96 -36.58
C ALA A 39 9.92 2.26 -36.50
N THR A 40 10.97 2.95 -36.93
CA THR A 40 12.36 2.62 -36.61
C THR A 40 12.50 2.51 -35.10
N ARG A 41 12.67 1.29 -34.59
CA ARG A 41 13.10 1.01 -33.21
C ARG A 41 14.54 1.50 -33.03
N GLY A 42 14.71 2.80 -32.83
CA GLY A 42 15.92 3.36 -32.27
C GLY A 42 15.94 3.12 -30.76
N LYS A 43 16.78 2.20 -30.28
CA LYS A 43 17.14 2.14 -28.86
C LYS A 43 17.78 3.49 -28.50
N PRO A 44 17.29 4.25 -27.50
CA PRO A 44 18.06 5.36 -26.96
C PRO A 44 19.34 4.79 -26.35
N PRO A 45 20.52 5.40 -26.60
CA PRO A 45 21.74 5.00 -25.93
C PRO A 45 21.64 5.42 -24.46
N ILE A 46 21.49 4.43 -23.57
CA ILE A 46 21.68 4.62 -22.13
C ILE A 46 23.19 4.76 -21.89
N GLN A 47 23.74 5.96 -22.14
CA GLN A 47 25.08 6.30 -21.70
C GLN A 47 24.98 7.16 -20.44
N ALA A 48 25.21 6.55 -19.29
CA ALA A 48 25.42 7.26 -18.04
C ALA A 48 26.75 8.02 -18.14
N ALA A 49 26.72 9.35 -18.11
CA ALA A 49 27.92 10.13 -17.86
C ALA A 49 28.35 9.91 -16.39
N ASN A 50 29.56 9.40 -16.17
CA ASN A 50 30.30 9.41 -14.90
C ASN A 50 29.50 8.98 -13.65
N GLY A 51 28.86 7.81 -13.69
CA GLY A 51 28.27 7.20 -12.49
C GLY A 51 27.04 7.91 -11.91
N ALA A 52 26.52 8.94 -12.57
CA ALA A 52 25.27 9.57 -12.18
C ALA A 52 24.07 8.61 -12.36
N PRO A 53 23.00 8.74 -11.53
CA PRO A 53 21.79 7.96 -11.72
C PRO A 53 21.15 8.19 -13.10
N VAL A 54 20.72 7.11 -13.75
CA VAL A 54 20.16 7.13 -15.10
C VAL A 54 18.65 6.96 -15.08
N SER A 55 17.91 7.84 -15.76
CA SER A 55 16.45 7.72 -15.88
C SER A 55 16.05 6.44 -16.62
N LEU A 56 15.08 5.71 -16.05
CA LEU A 56 14.48 4.50 -16.65
C LEU A 56 13.17 4.79 -17.39
N ASN A 57 12.64 6.01 -17.26
CA ASN A 57 11.44 6.48 -17.96
C ASN A 57 11.59 7.95 -18.36
N GLU A 58 10.79 8.40 -19.35
CA GLU A 58 10.89 9.74 -19.94
C GLU A 58 10.74 10.88 -18.93
N SER A 59 9.86 10.73 -17.95
CA SER A 59 9.64 11.74 -16.91
C SER A 59 10.77 11.82 -15.88
N GLY A 60 11.69 10.85 -15.86
CA GLY A 60 12.76 10.77 -14.86
C GLY A 60 12.28 10.46 -13.44
N THR A 61 11.03 10.01 -13.27
CA THR A 61 10.46 9.58 -11.98
C THR A 61 11.28 8.45 -11.37
N VAL A 62 11.75 7.49 -12.19
CA VAL A 62 12.55 6.35 -11.75
C VAL A 62 13.96 6.49 -12.30
N LYS A 63 14.97 6.46 -11.43
CA LYS A 63 16.38 6.48 -11.82
C LYS A 63 17.14 5.30 -11.22
N LEU A 64 17.99 4.70 -12.03
CA LEU A 64 18.90 3.62 -11.66
C LEU A 64 20.26 4.20 -11.28
N ASP A 65 20.67 4.01 -10.02
CA ASP A 65 21.99 4.36 -9.50
C ASP A 65 22.79 3.07 -9.31
N LEU A 66 23.46 2.63 -10.39
CA LEU A 66 24.25 1.40 -10.39
C LEU A 66 25.45 1.48 -9.42
N MET A 67 26.08 2.65 -9.29
CA MET A 67 27.25 2.82 -8.41
C MET A 67 26.89 2.59 -6.94
N ASN A 68 25.75 3.11 -6.50
CA ASN A 68 25.27 2.93 -5.13
C ASN A 68 24.28 1.76 -4.98
N ARG A 69 24.10 0.94 -6.02
CA ARG A 69 23.16 -0.19 -6.09
C ARG A 69 21.75 0.13 -5.56
N ARG A 70 21.13 1.21 -6.06
CA ARG A 70 19.78 1.62 -5.62
C ARG A 70 18.91 2.15 -6.76
N LEU A 71 17.61 2.09 -6.56
CA LEU A 71 16.65 2.89 -7.33
C LEU A 71 16.29 4.15 -6.57
N LEU A 72 16.20 5.26 -7.30
CA LEU A 72 15.63 6.51 -6.83
C LEU A 72 14.27 6.68 -7.50
N VAL A 73 13.20 6.66 -6.72
CA VAL A 73 11.82 6.73 -7.21
C VAL A 73 11.15 7.97 -6.63
N GLN A 74 10.82 8.93 -7.48
CA GLN A 74 10.11 10.13 -7.08
C GLN A 74 8.64 9.83 -6.83
N GLY A 75 8.08 10.43 -5.78
CA GLY A 75 6.68 10.32 -5.44
C GLY A 75 6.19 11.51 -4.63
N GLU A 76 4.96 11.42 -4.17
CA GLU A 76 4.29 12.45 -3.37
C GLU A 76 3.53 11.81 -2.21
N VAL A 77 3.53 12.44 -1.04
CA VAL A 77 2.69 12.01 0.08
C VAL A 77 1.21 12.28 -0.23
N VAL A 78 0.38 11.25 -0.26
CA VAL A 78 -1.06 11.35 -0.55
C VAL A 78 -1.97 11.02 0.63
N LEU A 79 -1.45 10.29 1.62
CA LEU A 79 -2.16 9.91 2.85
C LEU A 79 -1.24 10.05 4.07
N ARG A 80 -1.77 10.57 5.18
CA ARG A 80 -1.07 10.66 6.48
C ARG A 80 -1.73 9.89 7.60
N GLN A 81 -3.01 9.54 7.44
CA GLN A 81 -3.83 8.90 8.46
C GLN A 81 -4.79 7.92 7.79
N GLY A 82 -4.94 6.74 8.38
CA GLY A 82 -5.82 5.68 7.89
C GLY A 82 -5.13 4.32 7.91
N GLN A 83 -5.93 3.26 7.84
CA GLN A 83 -5.41 1.91 7.62
C GLN A 83 -4.78 1.83 6.22
N LEU A 84 -3.78 0.97 6.07
CA LEU A 84 -2.98 0.88 4.86
C LEU A 84 -3.11 -0.51 4.24
N GLU A 85 -3.30 -0.52 2.92
CA GLU A 85 -3.01 -1.67 2.08
C GLU A 85 -1.61 -1.56 1.47
N MET A 86 -1.17 -0.34 1.18
CA MET A 86 0.11 -0.04 0.55
C MET A 86 0.89 1.00 1.33
N PHE A 87 2.21 0.92 1.27
CA PHE A 87 3.07 2.08 1.53
C PHE A 87 3.12 3.00 0.31
N ALA A 88 3.25 2.44 -0.89
CA ALA A 88 3.27 3.22 -2.13
C ALA A 88 2.44 2.56 -3.24
N CYS A 89 1.81 3.39 -4.07
CA CYS A 89 1.00 2.97 -5.20
C CYS A 89 1.26 3.79 -6.46
N ARG A 90 0.65 3.36 -7.57
CA ARG A 90 0.54 4.18 -8.77
C ARG A 90 -0.31 5.43 -8.49
N LYS A 91 0.09 6.57 -9.07
CA LYS A 91 -0.70 7.79 -9.03
C LYS A 91 -2.08 7.58 -9.68
N LYS A 92 -3.13 8.14 -9.07
CA LYS A 92 -4.55 7.98 -9.46
C LYS A 92 -5.07 6.53 -9.41
N SER A 93 -4.56 5.69 -8.51
CA SER A 93 -5.18 4.38 -8.23
C SER A 93 -5.57 4.23 -6.76
N LYS A 94 -4.62 3.89 -5.91
CA LYS A 94 -4.81 3.38 -4.54
C LYS A 94 -4.49 4.43 -3.47
N GLU A 95 -4.58 5.72 -3.80
CA GLU A 95 -4.11 6.84 -2.97
C GLU A 95 -4.88 7.02 -1.64
N HIS A 96 -6.07 6.41 -1.51
CA HIS A 96 -6.87 6.43 -0.28
C HIS A 96 -6.42 5.40 0.76
N GLU A 97 -5.49 4.51 0.38
CA GLU A 97 -4.96 3.41 1.21
C GLU A 97 -3.43 3.28 1.07
N SER A 98 -2.78 4.34 0.58
CA SER A 98 -1.34 4.40 0.30
C SER A 98 -0.72 5.70 0.82
N ILE A 99 0.45 5.65 1.45
CA ILE A 99 1.14 6.87 1.92
C ILE A 99 1.71 7.67 0.75
N VAL A 100 2.32 6.99 -0.23
CA VAL A 100 3.04 7.62 -1.36
C VAL A 100 2.40 7.25 -2.71
N ALA A 101 2.17 8.24 -3.57
CA ALA A 101 1.81 8.03 -4.97
C ALA A 101 3.02 8.22 -5.88
N ILE A 102 3.18 7.33 -6.86
CA ILE A 102 4.29 7.33 -7.83
C ILE A 102 3.73 7.46 -9.25
N ASP A 103 4.25 8.44 -10.00
CA ASP A 103 3.87 8.68 -11.39
C ASP A 103 4.84 8.00 -12.36
N ALA A 104 4.82 6.67 -12.33
CA ALA A 104 5.56 5.78 -13.22
C ALA A 104 4.83 4.44 -13.27
N ALA A 105 5.05 3.66 -14.34
CA ALA A 105 4.54 2.30 -14.43
C ALA A 105 5.36 1.34 -13.52
N ALA A 106 4.69 0.35 -12.94
CA ALA A 106 5.26 -0.62 -12.02
C ALA A 106 6.41 -1.39 -12.67
N TYR A 107 6.25 -1.77 -13.95
CA TYR A 107 7.26 -2.52 -14.68
C TYR A 107 8.60 -1.77 -14.77
N VAL A 108 8.60 -0.44 -14.70
CA VAL A 108 9.84 0.38 -14.71
C VAL A 108 10.61 0.17 -13.41
N ILE A 109 9.92 0.18 -12.27
CA ILE A 109 10.53 -0.10 -10.96
C ILE A 109 11.00 -1.54 -10.90
N HIS A 110 10.17 -2.49 -11.31
CA HIS A 110 10.52 -3.92 -11.40
C HIS A 110 11.80 -4.12 -12.24
N SER A 111 11.84 -3.56 -13.45
CA SER A 111 12.99 -3.68 -14.34
C SER A 111 14.25 -3.07 -13.74
N GLY A 112 14.10 -1.97 -13.00
CA GLY A 112 15.20 -1.37 -12.23
C GLY A 112 15.75 -2.30 -11.15
N LEU A 113 14.90 -3.01 -10.42
CA LEU A 113 15.32 -3.97 -9.40
C LEU A 113 16.05 -5.17 -10.03
N LEU A 114 15.57 -5.67 -11.16
CA LEU A 114 16.28 -6.69 -11.94
C LEU A 114 17.65 -6.18 -12.43
N ALA A 115 17.75 -4.93 -12.89
CA ALA A 115 19.03 -4.33 -13.28
C ALA A 115 20.01 -4.21 -12.10
N LEU A 116 19.51 -4.09 -10.88
CA LEU A 116 20.29 -4.17 -9.63
C LEU A 116 20.61 -5.61 -9.18
N LYS A 117 20.20 -6.61 -9.97
CA LYS A 117 20.33 -8.05 -9.69
C LYS A 117 19.54 -8.51 -8.46
N ALA A 118 18.45 -7.82 -8.13
CA ALA A 118 17.53 -8.30 -7.11
C ALA A 118 16.76 -9.52 -7.63
N ASN A 119 16.58 -10.53 -6.79
CA ASN A 119 15.85 -11.74 -7.13
C ASN A 119 14.40 -11.60 -6.64
N PRO A 120 13.39 -11.67 -7.54
CA PRO A 120 12.00 -11.75 -7.11
C PRO A 120 11.76 -13.12 -6.45
N GLY A 121 10.87 -13.16 -5.46
CA GLY A 121 10.37 -14.40 -4.89
C GLY A 121 8.92 -14.66 -5.29
N GLY A 122 8.03 -14.66 -4.30
CA GLY A 122 6.62 -14.98 -4.51
C GLY A 122 5.72 -14.44 -3.39
N PRO A 123 4.41 -14.30 -3.67
CA PRO A 123 3.46 -13.72 -2.74
C PRO A 123 3.21 -14.67 -1.55
N ALA A 124 2.42 -14.20 -0.58
CA ALA A 124 1.95 -15.06 0.50
C ALA A 124 1.13 -16.25 -0.04
N VAL A 125 1.29 -17.39 0.62
CA VAL A 125 0.39 -18.55 0.46
C VAL A 125 -0.42 -18.64 1.74
N TYR A 126 -1.75 -18.72 1.65
CA TYR A 126 -2.61 -18.82 2.82
C TYR A 126 -2.96 -20.27 3.18
N GLU A 127 -3.26 -21.08 2.16
CA GLU A 127 -3.70 -22.46 2.29
C GLU A 127 -2.71 -23.44 1.65
N PRO A 128 -2.55 -24.67 2.17
CA PRO A 128 -3.13 -25.19 3.42
C PRO A 128 -2.38 -24.71 4.68
N LYS A 129 -1.23 -24.05 4.51
CA LYS A 129 -0.42 -23.50 5.59
C LYS A 129 0.16 -22.18 5.14
N PHE A 130 0.02 -21.18 5.99
CA PHE A 130 0.54 -19.85 5.69
C PHE A 130 2.06 -19.85 5.47
N GLN A 131 2.48 -19.22 4.39
CA GLN A 131 3.86 -18.85 4.11
C GLN A 131 3.88 -17.35 3.78
N PRO A 132 4.74 -16.54 4.42
CA PRO A 132 4.81 -15.11 4.13
C PRO A 132 5.32 -14.87 2.70
N PRO A 133 5.11 -13.66 2.15
CA PRO A 133 5.79 -13.25 0.95
C PRO A 133 7.30 -13.38 1.14
N HIS A 134 8.00 -13.75 0.08
CA HIS A 134 9.44 -13.96 0.09
C HIS A 134 10.08 -13.38 -1.17
N GLY A 135 11.40 -13.21 -1.13
CA GLY A 135 12.20 -12.60 -2.19
C GLY A 135 13.47 -11.99 -1.62
N GLU A 136 14.25 -11.30 -2.45
CA GLU A 136 15.39 -10.52 -1.97
C GLU A 136 14.88 -9.44 -1.00
N LYS A 137 15.51 -9.34 0.19
CA LYS A 137 15.21 -8.28 1.14
C LYS A 137 15.57 -6.91 0.54
N LEU A 138 14.70 -5.93 0.76
CA LEU A 138 14.93 -4.54 0.36
C LEU A 138 15.00 -3.63 1.58
N ASP A 139 15.98 -2.73 1.59
CA ASP A 139 15.92 -1.54 2.43
C ASP A 139 15.25 -0.42 1.62
N ILE A 140 14.23 0.21 2.21
CA ILE A 140 13.52 1.32 1.59
C ILE A 140 13.64 2.53 2.50
N PHE A 141 14.26 3.59 2.00
CA PHE A 141 14.32 4.88 2.69
C PHE A 141 13.46 5.89 1.96
N VAL A 142 12.88 6.81 2.72
CA VAL A 142 12.17 7.97 2.20
C VAL A 142 12.98 9.21 2.53
N SER A 143 13.22 10.04 1.52
CA SER A 143 13.88 11.32 1.68
C SER A 143 13.01 12.46 1.17
N TRP A 144 13.05 13.59 1.87
CA TRP A 144 12.32 14.81 1.51
C TRP A 144 13.03 16.04 2.07
N LYS A 145 12.57 17.22 1.66
CA LYS A 145 12.97 18.49 2.26
C LYS A 145 11.92 18.89 3.29
N ASP A 146 12.35 19.12 4.53
CA ASP A 146 11.45 19.65 5.55
C ASP A 146 11.13 21.14 5.31
N GLU A 147 10.30 21.71 6.18
CA GLU A 147 9.88 23.11 6.08
C GLU A 147 11.06 24.10 6.15
N MET A 148 12.21 23.68 6.68
CA MET A 148 13.44 24.46 6.76
C MET A 148 14.40 24.20 5.58
N GLY A 149 14.01 23.38 4.60
CA GLY A 149 14.83 23.00 3.46
C GLY A 149 15.95 21.99 3.79
N LYS A 150 15.97 21.43 5.01
CA LYS A 150 16.91 20.39 5.40
C LYS A 150 16.46 19.05 4.82
N THR A 151 17.42 18.28 4.29
CA THR A 151 17.14 16.93 3.81
C THR A 151 16.89 16.02 5.01
N GLN A 152 15.72 15.41 5.04
CA GLN A 152 15.38 14.33 5.95
C GLN A 152 15.50 13.00 5.19
N ARG A 153 15.88 11.95 5.92
CA ARG A 153 15.96 10.59 5.39
C ARG A 153 15.66 9.60 6.50
N VAL A 154 14.63 8.78 6.32
CA VAL A 154 14.20 7.79 7.32
C VAL A 154 13.85 6.46 6.65
N PRO A 155 13.90 5.32 7.35
CA PRO A 155 13.33 4.07 6.84
C PRO A 155 11.83 4.23 6.57
N ALA A 156 11.32 3.68 5.47
CA ALA A 156 9.91 3.74 5.11
C ALA A 156 9.00 3.16 6.21
N GLN A 157 9.47 2.11 6.89
CA GLN A 157 8.77 1.49 8.02
C GLN A 157 8.48 2.48 9.16
N SER A 158 9.29 3.52 9.32
CA SER A 158 9.10 4.51 10.39
C SER A 158 7.83 5.36 10.19
N TRP A 159 7.28 5.43 8.99
CA TRP A 159 6.02 6.09 8.67
C TRP A 159 4.79 5.21 8.95
N ILE A 160 5.00 3.95 9.33
CA ILE A 160 3.94 2.95 9.52
C ILE A 160 3.97 2.47 10.97
N ARG A 161 2.78 2.23 11.53
CA ARG A 161 2.60 1.57 12.83
C ARG A 161 1.58 0.44 12.73
N GLU A 162 1.60 -0.45 13.71
CA GLU A 162 0.51 -1.41 13.91
C GLU A 162 -0.82 -0.66 14.10
N THR A 163 -1.91 -1.23 13.56
CA THR A 163 -3.26 -0.65 13.69
C THR A 163 -3.66 -0.55 15.15
N VAL A 164 -3.87 0.68 15.62
CA VAL A 164 -4.36 0.96 16.99
C VAL A 164 -5.80 1.46 16.98
N ASN A 165 -6.28 2.03 15.86
CA ASN A 165 -7.63 2.56 15.72
C ASN A 165 -8.66 1.47 15.37
N ARG A 166 -8.77 0.47 16.25
CA ARG A 166 -9.67 -0.68 16.12
C ARG A 166 -10.25 -1.07 17.47
N PHE A 167 -11.23 -1.97 17.44
CA PHE A 167 -11.66 -2.66 18.66
C PHE A 167 -10.67 -3.74 19.07
N TRP A 168 -10.36 -3.75 20.36
CA TRP A 168 -9.70 -4.84 21.07
C TRP A 168 -10.75 -5.56 21.90
N LEU A 169 -10.75 -6.88 21.86
CA LEU A 169 -11.79 -7.71 22.47
C LEU A 169 -11.20 -8.67 23.49
N LYS A 170 -11.89 -8.85 24.60
CA LYS A 170 -11.60 -9.88 25.61
C LYS A 170 -12.89 -10.53 26.09
N PRO A 171 -12.96 -11.87 26.11
CA PRO A 171 -14.08 -12.58 26.71
C PRO A 171 -14.27 -12.17 28.17
N LEU A 172 -15.53 -11.91 28.55
CA LEU A 172 -15.96 -11.61 29.91
C LEU A 172 -17.41 -12.06 30.07
N GLU A 173 -17.67 -13.06 30.90
CA GLU A 173 -19.00 -13.69 31.02
C GLU A 173 -20.12 -12.73 31.44
N LYS A 174 -19.80 -11.79 32.33
CA LYS A 174 -20.70 -10.73 32.79
C LYS A 174 -19.87 -9.56 33.32
N LEU A 175 -20.46 -8.37 33.33
CA LEU A 175 -19.85 -7.24 34.02
C LEU A 175 -19.71 -7.54 35.52
N PRO A 176 -18.63 -7.07 36.17
CA PRO A 176 -18.52 -7.14 37.60
C PRO A 176 -19.67 -6.41 38.30
N GLU A 177 -20.01 -6.85 39.50
CA GLU A 177 -21.10 -6.24 40.25
C GLU A 177 -20.82 -4.76 40.54
N GLY A 178 -21.83 -3.90 40.35
CA GLY A 178 -21.71 -2.45 40.55
C GLY A 178 -21.00 -1.69 39.42
N VAL A 179 -20.38 -2.38 38.45
CA VAL A 179 -19.73 -1.72 37.31
C VAL A 179 -20.77 -1.26 36.29
N THR A 180 -20.76 0.03 36.00
CA THR A 180 -21.51 0.64 34.90
C THR A 180 -20.55 1.26 33.89
N ILE A 181 -20.84 1.09 32.60
CA ILE A 181 -20.03 1.65 31.51
C ILE A 181 -20.73 2.89 30.96
N ASP A 182 -20.02 4.01 30.97
CA ASP A 182 -20.48 5.27 30.39
C ASP A 182 -20.56 5.17 28.85
N GLU A 183 -21.65 5.65 28.25
CA GLU A 183 -21.85 5.63 26.79
C GLU A 183 -20.82 6.50 26.06
N SER A 184 -20.29 7.54 26.69
CA SER A 184 -19.22 8.39 26.16
C SER A 184 -17.84 7.73 26.20
N SER A 185 -17.66 6.68 27.01
CA SER A 185 -16.41 5.92 27.09
C SER A 185 -16.13 5.17 25.77
N PRO A 186 -14.87 4.90 25.40
CA PRO A 186 -14.54 3.94 24.34
C PRO A 186 -14.80 2.47 24.73
N LEU A 187 -15.09 2.17 26.00
CA LEU A 187 -15.35 0.83 26.50
C LEU A 187 -16.78 0.38 26.20
N ARG A 188 -16.99 -0.86 25.79
CA ARG A 188 -18.31 -1.47 25.55
C ARG A 188 -18.35 -2.89 26.10
N TYR A 189 -19.54 -3.36 26.43
CA TYR A 189 -19.78 -4.76 26.78
C TYR A 189 -20.88 -5.34 25.89
N ASP A 190 -20.53 -6.34 25.09
CA ASP A 190 -21.51 -7.11 24.33
C ASP A 190 -22.03 -8.26 25.19
N ARG A 191 -23.28 -8.14 25.65
CA ARG A 191 -23.94 -9.16 26.47
C ARG A 191 -24.21 -10.46 25.72
N LYS A 192 -24.38 -10.42 24.39
CA LYS A 192 -24.69 -11.59 23.57
C LYS A 192 -23.42 -12.40 23.30
N GLN A 193 -22.33 -11.71 22.94
CA GLN A 193 -21.04 -12.34 22.69
C GLN A 193 -20.25 -12.60 23.98
N LYS A 194 -20.65 -11.98 25.10
CA LYS A 194 -19.96 -12.05 26.40
C LYS A 194 -18.53 -11.55 26.25
N GLU A 195 -18.39 -10.37 25.68
CA GLU A 195 -17.11 -9.75 25.36
C GLU A 195 -17.07 -8.32 25.85
N LEU A 196 -15.93 -7.95 26.44
CA LEU A 196 -15.57 -6.57 26.71
C LEU A 196 -14.77 -6.05 25.50
N LEU A 197 -15.06 -4.83 25.07
CA LEU A 197 -14.45 -4.20 23.92
C LEU A 197 -13.90 -2.83 24.30
N TRP A 198 -12.73 -2.47 23.77
CA TRP A 198 -12.15 -1.14 23.86
C TRP A 198 -11.74 -0.65 22.48
N TYR A 199 -12.13 0.58 22.12
CA TYR A 199 -11.71 1.19 20.86
C TYR A 199 -10.49 2.11 21.03
N GLY A 200 -9.46 1.90 20.21
CA GLY A 200 -8.35 2.84 20.09
C GLY A 200 -7.25 2.66 21.16
N PRO A 201 -6.29 3.60 21.21
CA PRO A 201 -5.28 3.63 22.27
C PRO A 201 -5.90 3.98 23.63
N MET A 202 -5.40 3.36 24.70
CA MET A 202 -5.77 3.67 26.08
C MET A 202 -4.63 4.41 26.77
N SER A 203 -4.94 5.56 27.39
CA SER A 203 -3.98 6.29 28.22
C SER A 203 -3.79 5.64 29.60
N ASP A 204 -2.69 5.97 30.28
CA ASP A 204 -2.43 5.50 31.64
C ASP A 204 -3.49 5.97 32.65
N SER A 205 -4.06 7.17 32.46
CA SER A 205 -5.16 7.66 33.32
C SER A 205 -6.41 6.81 33.14
N GLN A 206 -6.83 6.58 31.89
CA GLN A 206 -7.99 5.73 31.59
C GLN A 206 -7.79 4.31 32.13
N LYS A 207 -6.58 3.74 31.97
CA LYS A 207 -6.25 2.43 32.56
C LYS A 207 -6.45 2.45 34.07
N LYS A 208 -5.89 3.46 34.76
CA LYS A 208 -5.97 3.59 36.21
C LYS A 208 -7.42 3.73 36.69
N GLU A 209 -8.21 4.57 36.03
CA GLU A 209 -9.62 4.79 36.33
C GLU A 209 -10.42 3.51 36.15
N LEU A 210 -10.27 2.81 35.02
CA LEU A 210 -10.98 1.56 34.75
C LEU A 210 -10.56 0.43 35.69
N LEU A 211 -9.28 0.33 36.06
CA LEU A 211 -8.81 -0.65 37.05
C LEU A 211 -9.35 -0.39 38.46
N ALA A 212 -9.69 0.85 38.80
CA ALA A 212 -10.28 1.19 40.10
C ALA A 212 -11.78 0.83 40.19
N MET A 213 -12.44 0.54 39.07
CA MET A 213 -13.86 0.20 39.04
C MET A 213 -14.16 -1.22 39.55
N SER A 214 -13.19 -2.13 39.50
CA SER A 214 -13.39 -3.52 39.95
C SER A 214 -12.09 -4.28 40.15
N ASP A 215 -12.07 -5.13 41.18
CA ASP A 215 -11.01 -6.12 41.43
C ASP A 215 -11.24 -7.46 40.73
N ASP A 216 -12.32 -7.60 39.95
CA ASP A 216 -12.58 -8.80 39.16
C ASP A 216 -11.38 -9.13 38.24
N LYS A 217 -10.94 -10.38 38.30
CA LYS A 217 -9.74 -10.82 37.58
C LYS A 217 -9.89 -10.69 36.07
N GLY A 218 -11.06 -11.05 35.51
CA GLY A 218 -11.33 -10.96 34.08
C GLY A 218 -11.33 -9.53 33.59
N TRP A 219 -11.97 -8.64 34.35
CA TRP A 219 -11.97 -7.20 34.11
C TRP A 219 -10.55 -6.63 34.09
N ARG A 220 -9.76 -6.84 35.15
CA ARG A 220 -8.39 -6.30 35.25
C ARG A 220 -7.50 -6.79 34.11
N GLN A 221 -7.57 -8.08 33.80
CA GLN A 221 -6.84 -8.67 32.68
C GLN A 221 -7.26 -8.07 31.33
N ALA A 222 -8.54 -7.75 31.15
CA ALA A 222 -9.02 -7.11 29.93
C ALA A 222 -8.50 -5.67 29.80
N ILE A 223 -8.56 -4.87 30.87
CA ILE A 223 -8.06 -3.49 30.86
C ILE A 223 -6.54 -3.45 30.63
N GLU A 224 -5.77 -4.33 31.29
CA GLU A 224 -4.33 -4.45 31.05
C GLU A 224 -4.02 -4.82 29.59
N TYR A 225 -4.77 -5.77 29.03
CA TYR A 225 -4.64 -6.17 27.62
C TYR A 225 -4.97 -5.03 26.66
N PHE A 226 -6.07 -4.30 26.87
CA PHE A 226 -6.45 -3.17 26.01
C PHE A 226 -5.41 -2.05 26.06
N HIS A 227 -4.87 -1.76 27.25
CA HIS A 227 -3.79 -0.80 27.40
C HIS A 227 -2.55 -1.23 26.63
N ASP A 228 -2.05 -2.45 26.84
CA ASP A 228 -0.86 -2.95 26.17
C ASP A 228 -1.03 -2.99 24.64
N ARG A 229 -2.12 -3.62 24.14
CA ARG A 229 -2.35 -3.75 22.69
C ARG A 229 -2.68 -2.44 22.01
N GLY A 230 -3.32 -1.50 22.71
CA GLY A 230 -3.64 -0.18 22.17
C GLY A 230 -2.44 0.76 22.01
N GLN A 231 -1.26 0.42 22.55
CA GLN A 231 -0.07 1.26 22.38
C GLN A 231 0.47 1.23 20.95
N SER A 232 0.88 2.42 20.47
CA SER A 232 1.49 2.56 19.14
C SER A 232 2.85 1.86 19.09
N ARG A 233 3.03 0.98 18.11
CA ARG A 233 4.29 0.30 17.81
C ARG A 233 4.61 0.48 16.33
N GLY A 234 5.83 0.91 16.02
CA GLY A 234 6.27 1.06 14.63
C GLY A 234 6.37 -0.29 13.93
N MET A 235 6.12 -0.31 12.61
CA MET A 235 6.25 -1.54 11.83
C MET A 235 7.68 -2.11 11.93
N GLN A 236 7.78 -3.40 12.23
CA GLN A 236 9.06 -4.13 12.32
C GLN A 236 9.31 -5.06 11.13
N ALA A 237 8.32 -5.23 10.23
CA ALA A 237 8.43 -6.13 9.09
C ALA A 237 9.46 -5.65 8.07
N ASP A 238 10.14 -6.61 7.45
CA ASP A 238 11.06 -6.38 6.34
C ASP A 238 10.30 -6.25 5.01
N TRP A 239 10.87 -5.51 4.06
CA TRP A 239 10.39 -5.48 2.68
C TRP A 239 11.05 -6.58 1.86
N VAL A 240 10.30 -7.26 1.01
CA VAL A 240 10.81 -8.25 0.06
C VAL A 240 10.36 -7.96 -1.35
N PHE A 241 11.26 -8.19 -2.32
CA PHE A 241 10.92 -8.11 -3.73
C PHE A 241 10.16 -9.37 -4.16
N VAL A 242 8.83 -9.25 -4.26
CA VAL A 242 7.94 -10.37 -4.62
C VAL A 242 7.88 -10.57 -6.14
N GLY A 243 7.87 -9.48 -6.90
CA GLY A 243 7.93 -9.48 -8.36
C GLY A 243 6.60 -9.35 -9.09
N SER A 244 5.45 -9.58 -8.43
CA SER A 244 4.10 -9.63 -9.04
C SER A 244 3.97 -10.69 -10.14
N VAL A 245 2.78 -10.81 -10.73
CA VAL A 245 2.45 -11.74 -11.81
C VAL A 245 2.29 -11.02 -13.15
N LEU A 246 2.61 -11.73 -14.24
CA LEU A 246 2.25 -11.36 -15.60
C LEU A 246 0.97 -12.12 -15.98
N GLY A 247 -0.08 -11.39 -16.33
CA GLY A 247 -1.31 -11.94 -16.89
C GLY A 247 -1.27 -11.91 -18.41
N GLU A 248 -2.09 -12.77 -19.04
CA GLU A 248 -2.38 -12.72 -20.46
C GLU A 248 -3.89 -12.88 -20.63
N ASP A 249 -4.50 -11.97 -21.39
CA ASP A 249 -5.91 -12.05 -21.73
C ASP A 249 -6.11 -13.17 -22.76
N GLU A 250 -6.92 -14.18 -22.41
CA GLU A 250 -7.09 -15.38 -23.25
C GLU A 250 -7.80 -15.12 -24.58
N THR A 251 -8.51 -13.99 -24.71
CA THR A 251 -9.26 -13.64 -25.93
C THR A 251 -8.40 -12.81 -26.89
N THR A 252 -7.60 -11.89 -26.35
CA THR A 252 -6.85 -10.89 -27.12
C THR A 252 -5.34 -11.15 -27.16
N GLY A 253 -4.83 -12.02 -26.29
CA GLY A 253 -3.38 -12.25 -26.09
C GLY A 253 -2.67 -11.06 -25.44
N ALA A 254 -3.41 -10.08 -24.93
CA ALA A 254 -2.82 -8.89 -24.34
C ALA A 254 -2.15 -9.23 -23.00
N LYS A 255 -0.86 -8.93 -22.88
CA LYS A 255 -0.10 -9.12 -21.65
C LYS A 255 -0.32 -7.96 -20.70
N SER A 256 -0.58 -8.26 -19.43
CA SER A 256 -0.70 -7.29 -18.35
C SER A 256 0.30 -7.61 -17.24
N TYR A 257 0.81 -6.58 -16.58
CA TYR A 257 1.59 -6.74 -15.35
C TYR A 257 0.71 -6.34 -14.17
N ALA A 258 0.37 -7.29 -13.29
CA ALA A 258 -0.73 -7.11 -12.35
C ALA A 258 -0.51 -5.97 -11.35
N ALA A 259 0.73 -5.73 -10.92
CA ALA A 259 1.06 -4.59 -10.04
C ALA A 259 0.69 -3.22 -10.63
N GLU A 260 0.43 -3.10 -11.95
CA GLU A 260 -0.04 -1.85 -12.57
C GLU A 260 -1.41 -1.38 -12.06
N GLU A 261 -2.17 -2.26 -11.39
CA GLU A 261 -3.41 -1.91 -10.67
C GLU A 261 -3.16 -1.09 -9.39
N GLY A 262 -1.89 -0.96 -8.96
CA GLY A 262 -1.47 -0.07 -7.88
C GLY A 262 -0.76 -0.77 -6.72
N GLN A 263 -0.53 -2.08 -6.78
CA GLN A 263 0.15 -2.86 -5.73
C GLN A 263 1.68 -2.75 -5.80
N TYR A 264 2.23 -1.54 -5.61
CA TYR A 264 3.66 -1.29 -5.83
C TYR A 264 4.51 -1.70 -4.62
N ILE A 265 4.19 -1.17 -3.44
CA ILE A 265 4.81 -1.53 -2.16
C ILE A 265 3.69 -1.79 -1.16
N CYS A 266 3.37 -3.06 -0.96
CA CYS A 266 2.24 -3.53 -0.16
C CYS A 266 2.62 -3.71 1.32
N VAL A 267 1.70 -3.35 2.21
CA VAL A 267 1.74 -3.74 3.63
C VAL A 267 0.67 -4.75 3.99
N SER A 268 -0.18 -5.13 3.02
CA SER A 268 -1.12 -6.25 3.07
C SER A 268 -0.78 -7.24 1.97
N ASN A 269 -0.84 -8.55 2.25
CA ASN A 269 -0.24 -9.54 1.36
C ASN A 269 -1.13 -9.85 0.15
N PHE A 270 -1.02 -9.03 -0.90
CA PHE A 270 -1.68 -9.22 -2.19
C PHE A 270 -0.90 -10.18 -3.09
N ALA A 271 -1.62 -11.06 -3.79
CA ALA A 271 -1.03 -11.96 -4.77
C ALA A 271 -0.32 -11.24 -5.93
N THR A 272 -0.72 -9.99 -6.21
CA THR A 272 -0.22 -9.15 -7.30
C THR A 272 0.80 -8.10 -6.84
N ALA A 273 1.29 -8.18 -5.60
CA ALA A 273 2.28 -7.26 -5.05
C ALA A 273 3.62 -7.30 -5.79
N MET A 274 4.19 -6.14 -6.11
CA MET A 274 5.57 -6.05 -6.63
C MET A 274 6.60 -6.12 -5.49
N ILE A 275 6.41 -5.34 -4.43
CA ILE A 275 7.16 -5.39 -3.16
C ILE A 275 6.13 -5.58 -2.05
N ASP A 276 6.44 -6.40 -1.06
CA ASP A 276 5.52 -6.72 0.03
C ASP A 276 6.25 -6.80 1.38
N VAL A 277 5.50 -6.79 2.48
CA VAL A 277 6.01 -7.05 3.82
C VAL A 277 6.23 -8.56 4.03
N ALA A 278 7.40 -8.94 4.53
CA ALA A 278 7.78 -10.33 4.83
C ALA A 278 7.17 -10.84 6.15
N ALA A 279 5.90 -10.52 6.39
CA ALA A 279 5.15 -10.90 7.57
C ALA A 279 3.70 -11.14 7.16
N ARG A 280 2.96 -11.88 7.99
CA ARG A 280 1.52 -12.02 7.81
C ARG A 280 0.84 -10.67 7.94
N SER A 281 0.18 -10.25 6.88
CA SER A 281 -0.73 -9.09 6.89
C SER A 281 -1.90 -9.38 5.96
N SER A 282 -3.11 -9.39 6.52
CA SER A 282 -4.33 -9.72 5.79
C SER A 282 -4.61 -8.66 4.73
N ASP A 283 -5.07 -9.09 3.55
CA ASP A 283 -5.64 -8.24 2.50
C ASP A 283 -7.14 -7.95 2.71
N GLN A 284 -7.71 -8.46 3.80
CA GLN A 284 -9.09 -8.16 4.17
C GLN A 284 -9.16 -6.84 4.96
N ALA A 285 -10.01 -5.92 4.51
CA ALA A 285 -10.14 -4.58 5.08
C ALA A 285 -10.39 -4.54 6.61
N ALA A 286 -11.07 -5.55 7.17
CA ALA A 286 -11.36 -5.63 8.61
C ALA A 286 -10.15 -6.09 9.46
N GLU A 287 -9.09 -6.59 8.83
CA GLU A 287 -7.95 -7.23 9.46
C GLU A 287 -6.61 -6.58 9.12
N LEU A 288 -6.63 -5.38 8.53
CA LEU A 288 -5.42 -4.65 8.14
C LEU A 288 -4.50 -4.45 9.36
N ALA A 289 -3.27 -4.94 9.23
CA ALA A 289 -2.31 -4.96 10.33
C ALA A 289 -1.65 -3.60 10.58
N PHE A 290 -1.70 -2.70 9.60
CA PHE A 290 -0.93 -1.46 9.60
C PHE A 290 -1.77 -0.22 9.29
N GLU A 291 -1.35 0.90 9.88
CA GLU A 291 -1.90 2.23 9.62
C GLU A 291 -0.78 3.28 9.50
N ALA A 292 -1.09 4.40 8.87
CA ALA A 292 -0.17 5.53 8.72
C ALA A 292 0.12 6.20 10.07
N TRP A 293 1.39 6.50 10.34
CA TRP A 293 1.83 7.21 11.55
C TRP A 293 1.92 8.71 11.28
N THR A 294 0.78 9.41 11.39
CA THR A 294 0.60 10.83 11.04
C THR A 294 1.76 11.75 11.44
N ASP A 295 2.22 11.64 12.69
CA ASP A 295 3.25 12.53 13.26
C ASP A 295 4.64 12.37 12.62
N LYS A 296 4.88 11.24 11.95
CA LYS A 296 6.15 10.94 11.29
C LYS A 296 6.13 11.21 9.79
N ILE A 297 4.96 11.41 9.21
CA ILE A 297 4.77 11.63 7.77
C ILE A 297 4.64 13.14 7.53
N PRO A 298 5.40 13.73 6.58
CA PRO A 298 5.27 15.14 6.24
C PRO A 298 3.91 15.45 5.62
N LYS A 299 3.61 16.73 5.39
CA LYS A 299 2.30 17.19 4.89
C LYS A 299 1.94 16.49 3.57
N LYS A 300 0.65 16.24 3.36
CA LYS A 300 0.13 15.77 2.07
C LYS A 300 0.58 16.74 0.96
N GLY A 301 0.98 16.21 -0.18
CA GLY A 301 1.58 16.96 -1.29
C GLY A 301 3.10 17.12 -1.20
N THR A 302 3.75 16.68 -0.11
CA THR A 302 5.21 16.77 0.00
C THR A 302 5.87 15.85 -1.03
N PRO A 303 6.74 16.39 -1.92
CA PRO A 303 7.54 15.56 -2.82
C PRO A 303 8.55 14.74 -2.02
N VAL A 304 8.63 13.45 -2.33
CA VAL A 304 9.53 12.50 -1.69
C VAL A 304 10.35 11.76 -2.74
N THR A 305 11.50 11.24 -2.33
CA THR A 305 12.24 10.23 -3.11
C THR A 305 12.38 8.98 -2.28
N LEU A 306 11.89 7.86 -2.81
CA LEU A 306 12.14 6.53 -2.29
C LEU A 306 13.51 6.05 -2.80
N GLU A 307 14.36 5.63 -1.88
CA GLU A 307 15.59 4.89 -2.19
C GLU A 307 15.33 3.41 -1.93
N ILE A 308 15.27 2.61 -2.98
CA ILE A 308 15.03 1.16 -2.88
C ILE A 308 16.36 0.43 -3.12
N ILE A 309 16.81 -0.31 -2.12
CA ILE A 309 18.16 -0.90 -2.07
C ILE A 309 18.03 -2.41 -1.85
N PRO A 310 18.39 -3.27 -2.83
CA PRO A 310 18.47 -4.70 -2.61
C PRO A 310 19.60 -5.06 -1.63
N VAL A 311 19.22 -5.61 -0.48
CA VAL A 311 20.15 -6.06 0.57
C VAL A 311 20.82 -7.33 0.07
N PRO A 312 22.16 -7.35 -0.12
CA PRO A 312 22.83 -8.54 -0.61
C PRO A 312 22.54 -9.75 0.26
N ASN A 313 21.99 -10.81 -0.34
CA ASN A 313 21.96 -12.13 0.27
C ASN A 313 23.39 -12.61 0.57
N LYS A 314 23.86 -12.35 1.80
CA LYS A 314 24.90 -13.20 2.39
C LYS A 314 24.22 -14.55 2.58
N GLY A 315 24.50 -15.51 1.71
CA GLY A 315 24.12 -16.90 1.96
C GLY A 315 24.52 -17.32 3.38
N PRO A 316 23.96 -18.42 3.93
CA PRO A 316 24.28 -18.84 5.29
C PRO A 316 25.79 -18.84 5.49
N ALA A 317 26.26 -18.20 6.57
CA ALA A 317 27.67 -18.16 6.90
C ALA A 317 28.21 -19.59 6.86
N LYS A 318 29.23 -19.83 6.04
CA LYS A 318 29.90 -21.12 5.95
C LYS A 318 30.27 -21.54 7.38
N PRO A 319 29.88 -22.74 7.86
CA PRO A 319 30.31 -23.21 9.18
C PRO A 319 31.83 -23.11 9.26
N PRO A 320 32.41 -22.74 10.42
CA PRO A 320 33.85 -22.71 10.57
C PRO A 320 34.41 -24.06 10.16
N GLU A 321 35.34 -24.03 9.22
CA GLU A 321 36.04 -25.21 8.72
C GLU A 321 36.64 -25.93 9.94
N ALA A 322 36.16 -27.14 10.21
CA ALA A 322 36.63 -27.91 11.35
C ALA A 322 38.13 -28.13 11.19
N ALA A 323 38.91 -27.69 12.19
CA ALA A 323 40.34 -27.86 12.19
C ALA A 323 40.69 -29.35 11.95
N PRO A 324 41.72 -29.65 11.14
CA PRO A 324 42.10 -31.02 10.85
C PRO A 324 42.44 -31.73 12.15
N ARG A 325 41.78 -32.86 12.40
CA ARG A 325 42.11 -33.73 13.52
C ARG A 325 43.53 -34.27 13.30
N LYS A 326 44.41 -33.99 14.24
CA LYS A 326 45.74 -34.61 14.36
C LYS A 326 45.62 -36.07 14.79
#